data_AF-A0A2X2V9V6-F1
#
_entry.id   AF-A0A2X2V9V6-F1
#
_cell.length_a   1.000
_cell.length_b   1.000
_cell.length_c   1.000
_cell.angle_alpha   90.00
_cell.angle_beta   90.00
_cell.angle_gamma   90.00
#
_symmetry.space_group_name_H-M   'P 1'
#
loop_
_entity.id
_entity.type
_entity.pdbx_description
1 polymer ?
#
loop_
_entity_poly.entity_id
_entity_poly.type
_entity_poly.pdbx_seq_one_letter_code
_entity_poly.pdbx_strand_id
1 'polypeptide(L)'
;MQKLILMIIILVIMFIIIFITDAPAMHNTMAAIIKNNAPLSPSGTKRQIDSKVLLGEEGWVLIEHKGEHYLLRQTQSGKLILTK
;
A
#
# COMPACT_ATOMS: atom_id res chain seq x y z
N MET A 1 -25.71 2.10 21.44
CA MET A 1 -24.41 2.64 20.99
C MET A 1 -23.67 1.70 20.04
N GLN A 2 -23.32 0.46 20.42
CA GLN A 2 -22.58 -0.49 19.55
C GLN A 2 -23.14 -0.65 18.12
N LYS A 3 -24.46 -0.76 17.95
CA LYS A 3 -25.12 -0.87 16.62
C LYS A 3 -24.89 0.35 15.71
N LEU A 4 -24.76 1.55 16.29
CA LEU A 4 -24.51 2.79 15.55
C LEU A 4 -23.04 2.87 15.10
N ILE A 5 -22.11 2.48 15.97
CA ILE A 5 -20.68 2.40 15.67
C ILE A 5 -20.43 1.40 14.53
N LEU A 6 -21.07 0.23 14.59
CA LEU A 6 -21.00 -0.79 13.53
C LEU A 6 -21.52 -0.25 12.18
N MET A 7 -22.62 0.50 12.18
CA MET A 7 -23.16 1.12 10.96
C MET A 7 -22.19 2.12 10.32
N ILE A 8 -21.53 2.95 11.13
CA ILE A 8 -20.53 3.92 10.67
C ILE A 8 -19.29 3.21 10.08
N ILE A 9 -18.80 2.16 10.76
CA ILE A 9 -17.66 1.37 10.28
C ILE A 9 -17.98 0.72 8.93
N ILE A 10 -19.18 0.14 8.76
CA ILE A 10 -19.60 -0.47 7.49
C ILE A 10 -19.68 0.58 6.36
N LEU A 11 -20.20 1.79 6.65
CA LEU A 11 -20.24 2.90 5.70
C LEU A 11 -18.84 3.32 5.23
N VAL A 12 -17.90 3.46 6.15
CA VAL A 12 -16.51 3.83 5.84
C VAL A 12 -15.82 2.74 5.01
N ILE A 13 -15.98 1.47 5.36
CA ILE A 13 -15.41 0.34 4.61
C ILE A 13 -15.98 0.28 3.18
N MET A 14 -17.30 0.46 3.01
CA MET A 14 -17.93 0.52 1.69
C MET A 14 -17.37 1.67 0.83
N PHE A 15 -17.22 2.86 1.42
CA PHE A 15 -16.69 4.03 0.73
C PHE A 15 -15.25 3.82 0.25
N ILE A 16 -14.39 3.23 1.10
CA ILE A 16 -13.01 2.88 0.75
C ILE A 16 -12.96 1.86 -0.39
N ILE A 17 -13.81 0.83 -0.37
CA ILE A 17 -13.85 -0.19 -1.44
C ILE A 17 -14.23 0.45 -2.79
N ILE A 18 -15.24 1.32 -2.82
CA ILE A 18 -15.67 2.04 -4.04
C ILE A 18 -14.50 2.87 -4.61
N PHE A 19 -13.83 3.65 -3.77
CA PHE A 19 -12.67 4.46 -4.17
C PHE A 19 -11.48 3.64 -4.69
N ILE A 20 -11.28 2.40 -4.22
CA ILE A 20 -10.23 1.51 -4.71
C ILE A 20 -10.60 0.89 -6.07
N THR A 21 -11.88 0.65 -6.34
CA THR A 21 -12.33 0.01 -7.60
C THR A 21 -12.37 0.95 -8.80
N ASP A 22 -12.47 2.26 -8.60
CA ASP A 22 -12.56 3.27 -9.67
C ASP A 22 -11.19 3.71 -10.26
N ALA A 23 -10.14 2.89 -10.11
CA ALA A 23 -8.85 3.18 -10.72
C ALA A 23 -8.90 2.97 -12.26
N PRO A 24 -8.84 4.03 -13.11
CA PRO A 24 -8.80 3.85 -14.54
C PRO A 24 -7.47 3.22 -14.95
N ALA A 25 -7.52 2.04 -15.57
CA ALA A 25 -6.36 1.38 -16.14
C ALA A 25 -5.84 2.16 -17.36
N MET A 26 -5.04 3.21 -17.12
CA MET A 26 -4.29 3.87 -18.19
C MET A 26 -3.12 2.99 -18.64
N HIS A 27 -3.21 2.50 -19.86
CA HIS A 27 -2.16 1.71 -20.51
C HIS A 27 -0.95 2.60 -20.83
N ASN A 28 0.19 2.36 -20.18
CA ASN A 28 1.46 3.01 -20.50
C ASN A 28 2.57 1.97 -20.71
N THR A 29 2.61 1.45 -21.94
CA THR A 29 3.68 0.60 -22.46
C THR A 29 4.97 1.43 -22.66
N MET A 30 6.07 0.93 -22.08
CA MET A 30 7.48 1.26 -22.37
C MET A 30 8.04 2.66 -21.98
N ALA A 31 8.77 2.66 -20.86
CA ALA A 31 10.18 3.10 -20.86
C ALA A 31 10.95 2.35 -19.76
N ALA A 32 11.97 1.57 -20.15
CA ALA A 32 12.78 0.81 -19.20
C ALA A 32 13.92 1.66 -18.64
N ILE A 33 14.11 1.65 -17.32
CA ILE A 33 15.44 1.84 -16.72
C ILE A 33 15.70 0.65 -15.79
N ILE A 34 16.47 -0.31 -16.31
CA ILE A 34 17.00 -1.43 -15.53
C ILE A 34 18.05 -0.87 -14.56
N LYS A 35 17.90 -1.16 -13.26
CA LYS A 35 19.05 -1.22 -12.36
C LYS A 35 19.16 -2.64 -11.81
N ASN A 36 20.24 -3.31 -12.21
CA ASN A 36 20.55 -4.68 -11.80
C ASN A 36 21.19 -4.68 -10.41
N ASN A 37 20.61 -5.42 -9.47
CA ASN A 37 21.24 -5.85 -8.24
C ASN A 37 20.50 -7.06 -7.64
N ALA A 38 20.82 -8.26 -8.16
CA ALA A 38 20.53 -9.57 -7.56
C ALA A 38 21.84 -10.20 -7.06
N PRO A 39 21.82 -10.93 -5.93
CA PRO A 39 21.49 -12.37 -5.88
C PRO A 39 20.37 -12.69 -4.86
N LEU A 40 19.86 -13.91 -4.62
CA LEU A 40 19.81 -15.19 -5.39
C LEU A 40 18.68 -16.08 -4.79
N SER A 41 17.82 -16.69 -5.64
CA SER A 41 16.95 -17.85 -5.35
C SER A 41 15.91 -17.79 -4.20
N PRO A 42 14.95 -18.74 -4.10
CA PRO A 42 14.37 -19.61 -5.13
C PRO A 42 12.83 -19.42 -5.30
N SER A 43 12.32 -19.68 -6.52
CA SER A 43 10.93 -20.11 -6.80
C SER A 43 9.75 -19.44 -6.06
N GLY A 44 9.80 -18.13 -5.83
CA GLY A 44 8.64 -17.34 -5.44
C GLY A 44 8.52 -16.12 -6.35
N THR A 45 7.34 -15.87 -6.92
CA THR A 45 7.06 -14.63 -7.65
C THR A 45 7.34 -13.47 -6.71
N LYS A 46 8.38 -12.68 -7.00
CA LYS A 46 8.71 -11.49 -6.21
C LYS A 46 7.53 -10.53 -6.29
N ARG A 47 6.74 -10.44 -5.20
CA ARG A 47 5.59 -9.54 -5.09
C ARG A 47 6.09 -8.11 -4.94
N GLN A 48 6.41 -7.50 -6.07
CA GLN A 48 6.65 -6.07 -6.17
C GLN A 48 5.31 -5.34 -6.06
N ILE A 49 5.25 -4.30 -5.23
CA ILE A 49 4.09 -3.43 -5.04
C ILE A 49 4.60 -2.00 -5.19
N ASP A 50 3.86 -1.17 -5.93
CA ASP A 50 4.19 0.24 -6.06
C ASP A 50 3.96 0.99 -4.73
N SER A 51 4.87 1.89 -4.38
CA SER A 51 4.79 2.63 -3.11
C SER A 51 3.56 3.54 -3.02
N LYS A 52 3.06 4.09 -4.13
CA LYS A 52 1.85 4.92 -4.14
C LYS A 52 0.60 4.08 -3.85
N VAL A 53 0.56 2.85 -4.35
CA VAL A 53 -0.53 1.90 -4.06
C VAL A 53 -0.47 1.42 -2.59
N LEU A 54 0.74 1.27 -2.03
CA LEU A 54 0.94 0.83 -0.65
C LEU A 54 0.66 1.92 0.40
N LEU A 55 0.93 3.19 0.06
CA LEU A 55 0.79 4.34 0.97
C LEU A 55 -0.51 5.16 0.79
N GLY A 56 -1.21 4.99 -0.34
CA GLY A 56 -2.36 5.82 -0.70
C GLY A 56 -2.00 7.30 -0.89
N GLU A 57 -3.02 8.17 -0.84
CA GLU A 57 -2.84 9.62 -0.88
C GLU A 57 -2.28 10.19 0.43
N GLU A 58 -2.52 9.49 1.55
CA GLU A 58 -2.01 9.81 2.88
C GLU A 58 -0.46 9.79 2.96
N GLY A 59 0.21 8.99 2.12
CA GLY A 59 1.66 8.86 2.14
C GLY A 59 2.20 8.01 3.31
N TRP A 60 1.32 7.34 4.05
CA TRP A 60 1.63 6.43 5.16
C TRP A 60 0.61 5.29 5.27
N VAL A 61 1.05 4.15 5.80
CA VAL A 61 0.21 2.98 6.08
C VAL A 61 0.64 2.33 7.40
N LEU A 62 -0.34 1.85 8.17
CA LEU A 62 -0.10 1.07 9.38
C LEU A 62 -0.13 -0.43 9.05
N ILE A 63 0.94 -1.14 9.38
CA ILE A 63 1.13 -2.56 9.11
C ILE A 63 1.12 -3.30 10.44
N GLU A 64 0.16 -4.20 10.66
CA GLU A 64 0.23 -5.14 11.77
C GLU A 64 1.17 -6.30 11.40
N HIS A 65 2.17 -6.57 12.25
CA HIS A 65 3.05 -7.71 12.13
C HIS A 65 3.26 -8.34 13.51
N LYS A 66 2.76 -9.58 13.69
CA LYS A 66 2.85 -10.35 14.95
C LYS A 66 2.22 -9.64 16.16
N GLY A 67 1.11 -8.92 15.95
CA GLY A 67 0.43 -8.14 16.99
C GLY A 67 1.10 -6.81 17.34
N GLU A 68 2.22 -6.47 16.69
CA GLU A 68 2.84 -5.14 16.78
C GLU A 68 2.47 -4.31 15.55
N HIS A 69 2.31 -3.00 15.75
CA HIS A 69 2.02 -2.06 14.68
C HIS A 69 3.32 -1.41 14.18
N TYR A 70 3.44 -1.28 12.87
CA TYR A 70 4.56 -0.63 12.20
C TYR A 70 4.04 0.41 11.22
N LEU A 71 4.48 1.65 11.37
CA LEU A 71 4.16 2.76 10.47
C LEU A 71 5.16 2.79 9.30
N LEU A 72 4.70 2.44 8.10
CA LEU A 72 5.45 2.67 6.87
C LEU A 72 5.03 4.03 6.29
N ARG A 73 5.98 4.93 6.04
CA ARG A 73 5.69 6.25 5.44
C ARG A 73 6.76 6.70 4.46
N GLN A 74 6.42 7.66 3.60
CA GLN A 74 7.43 8.37 2.82
C GLN A 74 8.13 9.46 3.66
N THR A 75 9.42 9.68 3.41
CA THR A 75 10.21 10.79 3.95
C THR A 75 10.18 12.00 3.02
N GLN A 76 10.55 13.19 3.51
CA GLN A 76 10.75 14.39 2.67
C GLN A 76 11.77 14.18 1.53
N SER A 77 12.69 13.22 1.70
CA SER A 77 13.66 12.80 0.67
C SER A 77 13.13 11.72 -0.30
N GLY A 78 11.82 11.46 -0.29
CA GLY A 78 11.14 10.51 -1.17
C GLY A 78 11.35 9.03 -0.84
N LYS A 79 12.13 8.71 0.22
CA LYS A 79 12.41 7.33 0.63
C LYS A 79 11.28 6.76 1.48
N LEU A 80 11.15 5.44 1.51
CA LEU A 80 10.28 4.76 2.48
C LEU A 80 11.04 4.54 3.80
N ILE A 81 10.37 4.80 4.93
CA ILE A 81 10.85 4.46 6.26
C ILE A 81 9.77 3.67 7.01
N LEU A 82 10.18 2.58 7.66
CA LEU A 82 9.36 1.81 8.58
C LEU A 82 9.76 2.20 10.01
N THR A 83 8.80 2.63 10.82
CA THR A 83 8.98 2.84 12.27
C THR A 83 8.02 1.96 13.05
N LYS A 84 8.35 1.69 14.31
CA LYS A 84 7.43 1.10 15.29
C LYS A 84 6.67 2.21 16.02
#